data_AF-A0A1R3XIC4-F1
#
_entry.id   AF-A0A1R3XIC4-F1
#
_cell.length_a   1.000
_cell.length_b   1.000
_cell.length_c   1.000
_cell.angle_alpha   90.00
_cell.angle_beta   90.00
_cell.angle_gamma   90.00
#
_symmetry.space_group_name_H-M   'P 1'
#
loop_
_entity.id
_entity.type
_entity.pdbx_description
1 polymer ?
#
loop_
_entity_poly.entity_id
_entity_poly.type
_entity_poly.pdbx_seq_one_letter_code
_entity_poly.pdbx_strand_id
1 'polypeptide(L)'
;MIISRYLARKRVAAGMRPSFRQAWLPVLADTAAIGLVLSLIFLPVVSATLVMELSLVWRMVVLFVVIYMPLQIVVIFSTVWAVRSRYEEKDYT
;
A
#
# COMPACT_ATOMS: atom_id res chain seq x y z
N MET A 1 1.45 -1.06 4.58
CA MET A 1 2.31 -0.03 5.12
C MET A 1 2.65 -0.28 6.59
N ILE A 2 1.71 -0.77 7.41
CA ILE A 2 1.94 -0.91 8.86
C ILE A 2 2.73 -2.20 9.14
N ILE A 3 2.27 -3.33 8.61
CA ILE A 3 2.85 -4.64 8.87
C ILE A 3 4.22 -4.75 8.20
N SER A 4 4.30 -4.40 6.92
CA SER A 4 5.56 -4.35 6.16
C SER A 4 6.62 -3.47 6.82
N ARG A 5 6.27 -2.25 7.24
CA ARG A 5 7.18 -1.34 7.92
C ARG A 5 7.66 -1.89 9.27
N TYR A 6 6.76 -2.39 10.10
CA TYR A 6 7.11 -2.90 11.42
C TYR A 6 8.08 -4.08 11.33
N LEU A 7 7.75 -5.07 10.49
CA LEU A 7 8.59 -6.26 10.30
C LEU A 7 9.92 -5.94 9.63
N ALA A 8 9.92 -5.05 8.63
CA ALA A 8 11.16 -4.61 7.98
C ALA A 8 12.12 -3.94 8.98
N ARG A 9 11.63 -2.99 9.79
CA ARG A 9 12.45 -2.32 10.81
C ARG A 9 13.02 -3.29 11.84
N LYS A 10 12.20 -4.24 12.31
CA LYS A 10 12.64 -5.27 13.26
C LYS A 10 13.77 -6.15 12.68
N ARG A 11 13.65 -6.55 11.41
CA ARG A 11 14.66 -7.39 10.73
C ARG A 11 15.97 -6.65 10.47
N VAL A 12 15.88 -5.40 10.00
CA VAL A 12 17.04 -4.54 9.78
C VAL A 12 17.80 -4.31 11.09
N ALA A 13 17.10 -4.01 12.18
CA ALA A 13 17.73 -3.85 13.51
C ALA A 13 18.39 -5.13 14.02
N ALA A 14 17.92 -6.30 13.58
CA ALA A 14 18.48 -7.60 13.94
C ALA A 14 19.56 -8.09 12.96
N GLY A 15 19.91 -7.30 11.93
CA GLY A 15 20.84 -7.73 10.87
C GLY A 15 20.36 -8.97 10.08
N MET A 16 19.07 -9.30 10.15
CA MET A 16 18.53 -10.50 9.52
C MET A 16 18.06 -10.21 8.09
N ARG A 17 18.51 -11.03 7.14
CA ARG A 17 18.03 -10.98 5.75
C ARG A 17 16.81 -11.90 5.58
N PRO A 18 15.60 -11.35 5.35
CA PRO A 18 14.43 -12.18 5.11
C PRO A 18 14.49 -12.83 3.73
N SER A 19 13.90 -14.04 3.65
CA SER A 19 13.62 -14.65 2.35
C SER A 19 12.65 -13.79 1.53
N PHE A 20 12.58 -14.04 0.23
CA PHE A 20 11.65 -13.32 -0.65
C PHE A 20 10.21 -13.39 -0.12
N ARG A 21 9.73 -14.58 0.22
CA ARG A 21 8.37 -14.76 0.77
C ARG A 21 8.17 -13.97 2.07
N GLN A 22 9.14 -13.97 2.98
CA GLN A 22 9.03 -13.24 4.25
C GLN A 22 9.00 -11.72 4.09
N ALA A 23 9.63 -11.18 3.04
CA ALA A 23 9.59 -9.75 2.72
C ALA A 23 8.29 -9.33 2.03
N TRP A 24 7.74 -10.17 1.16
CA TRP A 24 6.58 -9.83 0.33
C TRP A 24 5.22 -10.22 0.93
N LEU A 25 5.14 -11.24 1.81
CA LEU A 25 3.89 -11.60 2.49
C LEU A 25 3.27 -10.42 3.28
N PRO A 26 4.04 -9.59 4.00
CA PRO A 26 3.52 -8.38 4.64
C PRO A 26 2.94 -7.36 3.65
N VAL A 27 3.49 -7.27 2.43
CA VAL A 27 2.95 -6.40 1.37
C VAL A 27 1.57 -6.89 0.96
N LEU A 28 1.42 -8.20 0.72
CA LEU A 28 0.12 -8.78 0.39
C LEU A 28 -0.90 -8.53 1.50
N ALA A 29 -0.50 -8.70 2.77
CA ALA A 29 -1.38 -8.45 3.92
C ALA A 29 -1.82 -6.99 3.99
N ASP A 30 -0.89 -6.05 3.84
CA ASP A 30 -1.19 -4.62 3.83
C ASP A 30 -2.10 -4.22 2.65
N THR A 31 -1.86 -4.76 1.46
CA THR A 31 -2.69 -4.54 0.26
C THR A 31 -4.10 -5.11 0.43
N ALA A 32 -4.23 -6.31 1.00
CA ALA A 32 -5.53 -6.91 1.29
C ALA A 32 -6.30 -6.09 2.33
N ALA A 33 -5.62 -5.61 3.37
CA ALA A 33 -6.24 -4.80 4.41
C ALA A 33 -6.80 -3.48 3.85
N ILE A 34 -6.02 -2.73 3.06
CA ILE A 34 -6.52 -1.50 2.43
C ILE A 34 -7.61 -1.80 1.40
N GLY A 35 -7.49 -2.89 0.63
CA GLY A 35 -8.51 -3.31 -0.33
C GLY A 35 -9.85 -3.60 0.33
N LEU A 36 -9.84 -4.27 1.49
CA LEU A 36 -11.04 -4.53 2.28
C LEU A 36 -11.69 -3.21 2.74
N VAL A 37 -10.90 -2.30 3.31
CA VAL A 37 -11.41 -0.99 3.74
C VAL A 37 -12.01 -0.20 2.57
N LEU A 38 -11.32 -0.15 1.44
CA LEU A 38 -11.79 0.56 0.25
C LEU A 38 -13.04 -0.10 -0.35
N SER A 39 -13.16 -1.42 -0.29
CA SER A 39 -14.35 -2.13 -0.79
C SER A 39 -15.63 -1.72 -0.05
N LEU A 40 -15.53 -1.45 1.25
CA LEU A 40 -16.65 -1.01 2.08
C LEU A 40 -17.17 0.38 1.70
N ILE A 41 -16.28 1.27 1.24
CA ILE A 41 -16.62 2.65 0.87
C ILE A 41 -16.81 2.86 -0.62
N PHE A 42 -16.46 1.88 -1.47
CA PHE A 42 -16.49 2.02 -2.92
C PHE A 42 -17.89 2.38 -3.45
N LEU A 43 -18.90 1.58 -3.12
CA LEU A 43 -20.28 1.83 -3.55
C LEU A 43 -20.82 3.17 -3.00
N PRO A 44 -20.67 3.49 -1.69
CA PRO A 44 -21.03 4.81 -1.17
C PRO A 44 -20.41 5.98 -1.93
N VAL A 45 -19.11 5.93 -2.22
CA VAL A 45 -18.40 7.01 -2.93
C VAL A 45 -18.91 7.13 -4.36
N VAL A 46 -19.07 6.00 -5.08
CA VAL A 46 -19.64 6.00 -6.43
C VAL A 46 -21.04 6.60 -6.44
N SER A 47 -21.92 6.16 -5.54
CA SER A 47 -23.28 6.68 -5.40
C SER A 47 -23.28 8.18 -5.10
N ALA A 48 -22.41 8.66 -4.22
CA ALA A 48 -22.29 10.10 -3.94
C ALA A 48 -21.93 10.90 -5.20
N THR A 49 -21.00 10.41 -6.04
CA THR A 49 -20.66 11.10 -7.30
C THR A 49 -21.79 11.09 -8.35
N LEU A 50 -22.76 10.17 -8.22
CA LEU A 50 -23.95 10.11 -9.06
C LEU A 50 -25.00 11.10 -8.56
N VAL A 51 -25.29 11.08 -7.26
CA VAL A 51 -26.29 11.97 -6.62
C VAL A 51 -25.88 13.44 -6.71
N MET A 52 -24.59 13.75 -6.61
CA MET A 52 -24.07 15.11 -6.77
C MET A 52 -23.98 15.56 -8.24
N GLU A 53 -24.42 14.72 -9.18
CA GLU A 53 -24.39 15.00 -10.62
C GLU A 53 -23.02 15.47 -11.12
N LEU A 54 -21.94 14.91 -10.56
CA LEU A 54 -20.59 15.31 -10.94
C LEU A 54 -20.36 15.00 -12.42
N SER A 55 -19.83 15.99 -13.14
CA SER A 55 -19.29 15.76 -14.48
C SER A 55 -18.30 14.60 -14.49
N LEU A 56 -18.10 13.97 -15.65
CA LEU A 56 -17.19 12.83 -15.78
C LEU A 56 -15.79 13.13 -15.23
N VAL A 57 -15.24 14.31 -15.53
CA VAL A 57 -13.91 14.73 -15.06
C VAL A 57 -13.86 14.76 -13.53
N TRP A 58 -14.85 15.40 -12.89
CA TRP A 58 -14.89 15.49 -11.43
C TRP A 58 -15.13 14.14 -10.75
N ARG A 59 -15.95 13.27 -11.35
CA ARG A 59 -16.11 11.89 -10.86
C ARG A 59 -14.79 11.13 -10.91
N MET A 60 -14.04 11.23 -12.01
CA MET A 60 -12.72 10.59 -12.15
C MET A 60 -11.75 11.11 -11.09
N VAL A 61 -11.69 12.43 -10.86
CA VAL A 61 -10.84 13.03 -9.83
C VAL A 61 -11.20 12.50 -8.45
N VAL A 62 -12.49 12.46 -8.09
CA VAL A 62 -12.94 11.94 -6.79
C VAL A 62 -12.55 10.48 -6.61
N LEU A 63 -12.84 9.62 -7.58
CA LEU A 63 -12.50 8.20 -7.50
C LEU A 63 -10.98 7.97 -7.47
N PHE A 64 -10.23 8.78 -8.21
CA PHE A 64 -8.77 8.75 -8.16
C PHE A 64 -8.25 9.10 -6.76
N VAL A 65 -8.70 10.21 -6.19
CA VAL A 65 -8.22 10.72 -4.90
C VAL A 65 -8.68 9.85 -3.73
N VAL A 66 -9.91 9.34 -3.76
CA VAL A 66 -10.52 8.63 -2.61
C VAL A 66 -10.24 7.13 -2.63
N ILE A 67 -10.12 6.52 -3.82
CA ILE A 67 -9.96 5.06 -3.94
C ILE A 67 -8.57 4.71 -4.44
N TYR A 68 -8.19 5.20 -5.63
CA TYR A 68 -6.97 4.76 -6.29
C TYR A 68 -5.71 5.22 -5.54
N MET A 69 -5.62 6.51 -5.21
CA MET A 69 -4.43 7.09 -4.58
C MET A 69 -4.13 6.46 -3.20
N PRO A 70 -5.10 6.25 -2.29
CA PRO A 70 -4.84 5.57 -1.02
C PRO A 70 -4.36 4.12 -1.20
N LEU A 71 -4.95 3.38 -2.14
CA LEU A 71 -4.49 2.04 -2.49
C LEU A 71 -3.02 2.08 -2.96
N GLN A 72 -2.70 2.96 -3.90
CA GLN A 72 -1.35 3.10 -4.45
C GLN A 72 -0.34 3.49 -3.37
N ILE A 73 -0.67 4.45 -2.50
CA ILE A 73 0.19 4.85 -1.37
C ILE A 73 0.53 3.62 -0.52
N VAL A 74 -0.46 2.82 -0.11
CA VAL A 74 -0.21 1.64 0.71
C VAL A 74 0.66 0.63 -0.02
N VAL A 75 0.39 0.36 -1.30
CA VAL A 75 1.16 -0.60 -2.09
C VAL A 75 2.61 -0.13 -2.23
N ILE A 76 2.84 1.11 -2.67
CA ILE A 76 4.18 1.69 -2.88
C ILE A 76 4.99 1.67 -1.60
N PHE A 77 4.45 2.16 -0.48
CA PHE A 77 5.21 2.18 0.76
C PHE A 77 5.49 0.76 1.28
N SER A 78 4.55 -0.17 1.10
CA SER A 78 4.77 -1.57 1.51
C SER A 78 5.88 -2.23 0.68
N THR A 79 5.91 -2.01 -0.63
CA THR A 79 6.96 -2.55 -1.50
C THR A 79 8.33 -1.93 -1.20
N VAL A 80 8.40 -0.62 -0.94
CA VAL A 80 9.64 0.05 -0.51
C VAL A 80 10.23 -0.63 0.73
N TRP A 81 9.41 -0.92 1.75
CA TRP A 81 9.88 -1.61 2.96
C TRP A 81 10.31 -3.05 2.70
N ALA A 82 9.61 -3.79 1.83
CA ALA A 82 9.99 -5.14 1.44
C ALA A 82 11.37 -5.16 0.75
N VAL A 83 11.59 -4.25 -0.21
CA VAL A 83 12.87 -4.08 -0.91
C VAL A 83 13.96 -3.68 0.07
N ARG A 84 13.74 -2.64 0.88
CA ARG A 84 14.71 -2.15 1.86
C ARG A 84 15.12 -3.22 2.86
N SER A 85 14.19 -4.06 3.32
CA SER A 85 14.49 -5.14 4.27
C SER A 85 15.42 -6.22 3.72
N ARG A 86 15.61 -6.29 2.39
CA ARG A 86 16.46 -7.26 1.70
C ARG A 86 17.70 -6.65 1.07
N TYR A 87 17.86 -5.33 1.12
CA TYR A 87 18.99 -4.62 0.55
C TYR A 87 20.25 -4.89 1.37
N GLU A 88 21.36 -5.17 0.69
CA GLU A 88 22.70 -5.25 1.28
C GLU A 88 23.43 -3.97 0.93
N GLU A 89 23.98 -3.27 1.93
CA GLU A 89 24.98 -2.24 1.67
C GLU A 89 26.19 -2.96 1.07
N LYS A 90 26.42 -2.76 -0.23
CA LYS A 90 27.70 -3.15 -0.84
C LYS A 90 28.73 -2.17 -0.33
N ASP A 91 29.50 -2.58 0.67
CA ASP A 91 30.77 -1.94 0.98
C ASP A 91 31.69 -2.13 -0.24
N TYR A 92 31.77 -1.12 -1.10
CA TYR A 92 32.82 -1.03 -2.10
C TYR A 92 34.10 -0.68 -1.34
N THR A 93 34.81 -1.72 -0.89
CA THR A 93 36.15 -1.62 -0.33
C THR A 93 37.17 -1.36 -1.43
#